data_AF-A0A448XHG4-F1
#
_entry.id   AF-A0A448XHG4-F1
#
_cell.length_a   1.000
_cell.length_b   1.000
_cell.length_c   1.000
_cell.angle_alpha   90.00
_cell.angle_beta   90.00
_cell.angle_gamma   90.00
#
_symmetry.space_group_name_H-M   'P 1'
#
loop_
_entity.id
_entity.type
_entity.pdbx_description
1 polymer ?
#
loop_
_entity_poly.entity_id
_entity_poly.type
_entity_poly.pdbx_seq_one_letter_code
_entity_poly.pdbx_strand_id
1 'polypeptide(L)'
;MISGIFIYNHKGEVLISRIFRDDVSRNAADAFRVHVIHARQQVRSPVTSIARTNFFHVKRANIWVCAVARRNVNAALVFQLLHAFVGVMKQYFGRVTEDNIKNNFVLIYELLDEIIDFGYPQNTDTGILKTLITQAGIRTATKEETTQITNQVTGQIGWRREGIKYRKNELFLDILESVNLLMSPQGQVLSAHVAGKVVMKSFLSGMPECKFGFNDKISLEGRPGRGGAGGGDER
;
A
#
# COMPACT_ATOMS: atom_id res chain seq x y z
N MET A 1 2.41 -19.27 -2.87
CA MET A 1 2.86 -17.88 -2.75
C MET A 1 3.34 -17.38 -4.10
N ILE A 2 3.69 -16.10 -4.21
CA ILE A 2 4.04 -15.46 -5.48
C ILE A 2 5.33 -16.08 -6.03
N SER A 3 5.35 -16.41 -7.32
CA SER A 3 6.51 -17.03 -7.97
C SER A 3 7.44 -15.98 -8.60
N GLY A 4 6.90 -14.87 -9.08
CA GLY A 4 7.69 -13.79 -9.67
C GLY A 4 6.89 -12.52 -9.90
N ILE A 5 7.60 -11.40 -10.04
CA ILE A 5 7.08 -10.08 -10.41
C ILE A 5 7.77 -9.64 -11.70
N PHE A 6 6.96 -9.20 -12.65
CA PHE A 6 7.41 -8.64 -13.92
C PHE A 6 6.80 -7.26 -14.13
N ILE A 7 7.60 -6.32 -14.62
CA ILE A 7 7.15 -5.00 -15.05
C ILE A 7 7.34 -4.90 -16.55
N TYR A 8 6.31 -4.46 -17.27
CA TYR A 8 6.34 -4.29 -18.71
C TYR A 8 6.00 -2.85 -19.11
N ASN A 9 6.54 -2.43 -20.25
CA ASN A 9 6.04 -1.25 -20.93
C ASN A 9 4.77 -1.57 -21.75
N HIS A 10 4.27 -0.55 -22.47
CA HIS A 10 3.06 -0.67 -23.29
C HIS A 10 3.20 -1.64 -24.48
N LYS A 11 4.43 -1.89 -24.95
CA LYS A 11 4.74 -2.85 -26.03
C LYS A 11 4.93 -4.28 -25.51
N GLY A 12 4.84 -4.47 -24.19
CA GLY A 12 5.10 -5.75 -23.55
C GLY A 12 6.57 -6.12 -23.43
N GLU A 13 7.50 -5.18 -23.61
CA GLU A 13 8.91 -5.41 -23.29
C GLU A 13 9.08 -5.44 -21.78
N VAL A 14 9.86 -6.41 -21.29
CA VAL A 14 10.12 -6.60 -19.86
C VAL A 14 11.14 -5.55 -19.40
N LEU A 15 10.70 -4.65 -18.52
CA LEU A 15 11.57 -3.66 -17.88
C LEU A 15 12.25 -4.23 -16.63
N ILE A 16 11.52 -5.01 -15.84
CA ILE A 16 12.01 -5.67 -14.62
C ILE A 16 11.49 -7.11 -14.60
N SER A 17 12.36 -8.05 -14.21
CA SER A 17 12.02 -9.46 -14.05
C SER A 17 12.66 -9.98 -12.78
N ARG A 18 11.87 -10.17 -11.73
CA ARG A 18 12.31 -10.79 -10.49
C ARG A 18 11.54 -12.07 -10.23
N ILE A 19 12.27 -13.18 -10.15
CA ILE A 19 11.73 -14.50 -9.87
C ILE A 19 12.13 -14.86 -8.44
N PHE A 20 11.16 -15.27 -7.62
CA PHE A 20 11.36 -15.63 -6.22
C PHE A 20 11.30 -17.15 -6.00
N ARG A 21 10.80 -17.91 -6.98
CA ARG A 21 10.63 -19.37 -6.90
C ARG A 21 10.98 -20.03 -8.22
N ASP A 22 11.52 -21.24 -8.14
CA ASP A 22 11.97 -22.00 -9.32
C ASP A 22 10.81 -22.61 -10.15
N ASP A 23 9.56 -22.43 -9.72
CA ASP A 23 8.39 -23.00 -10.40
C ASP A 23 7.90 -22.19 -11.61
N VAL A 24 8.52 -21.03 -11.86
CA VAL A 24 8.25 -20.15 -12.99
C VAL A 24 9.57 -19.73 -13.63
N SER A 25 9.65 -19.82 -14.96
CA SER A 25 10.79 -19.33 -15.75
C SER A 25 10.44 -18.02 -16.46
N ARG A 26 11.44 -17.43 -17.13
CA ARG A 26 11.25 -16.23 -17.97
C ARG A 26 10.20 -16.43 -19.08
N ASN A 27 9.91 -17.67 -19.48
CA ASN A 27 8.87 -17.98 -20.48
C ASN A 27 7.47 -17.53 -20.02
N ALA A 28 7.21 -17.44 -18.71
CA ALA A 28 5.96 -16.88 -18.22
C ALA A 28 5.80 -15.40 -18.62
N ALA A 29 6.91 -14.67 -18.73
CA ALA A 29 6.85 -13.28 -19.16
C ALA A 29 6.38 -13.15 -20.61
N ASP A 30 6.83 -14.05 -21.48
CA ASP A 30 6.36 -14.13 -22.87
C ASP A 30 4.89 -14.53 -22.96
N ALA A 31 4.45 -15.50 -22.14
CA ALA A 31 3.06 -15.91 -22.11
C ALA A 31 2.13 -14.73 -21.76
N PHE A 32 2.49 -13.93 -20.76
CA PHE A 32 1.75 -12.72 -20.39
C PHE A 32 1.75 -11.68 -21.52
N ARG A 33 2.90 -11.40 -22.12
CA ARG A 33 3.02 -10.47 -23.25
C ARG A 33 2.09 -10.85 -24.40
N VAL A 34 2.14 -12.11 -24.85
CA VAL A 34 1.38 -12.57 -26.01
C VAL A 34 -0.13 -12.61 -25.73
N HIS A 35 -0.54 -13.16 -24.58
CA HIS A 35 -1.94 -13.46 -24.32
C HIS A 35 -2.70 -12.35 -23.59
N VAL A 36 -2.01 -11.41 -22.95
CA VAL A 36 -2.64 -10.32 -22.19
C VAL A 36 -2.32 -8.97 -22.83
N ILE A 37 -1.05 -8.62 -23.01
CA ILE A 37 -0.67 -7.29 -23.53
C ILE A 37 -1.03 -7.15 -25.01
N HIS A 38 -0.76 -8.18 -25.82
CA HIS A 38 -1.07 -8.22 -27.25
C HIS A 38 -2.39 -8.95 -27.56
N ALA A 39 -3.26 -9.12 -26.56
CA ALA A 39 -4.57 -9.69 -26.78
C ALA A 39 -5.35 -8.84 -27.80
N ARG A 40 -5.87 -9.48 -28.86
CA ARG A 40 -6.72 -8.81 -29.87
C ARG A 40 -8.02 -8.29 -29.25
N GLN A 41 -8.48 -8.97 -28.21
CA GLN A 41 -9.65 -8.59 -27.42
C GLN A 41 -9.21 -7.74 -26.23
N GLN A 42 -10.04 -6.79 -25.81
CA GLN A 42 -9.75 -6.01 -24.61
C GLN A 42 -9.55 -6.92 -23.40
N VAL A 43 -8.57 -6.59 -22.56
CA VAL A 43 -8.27 -7.33 -21.33
C VAL A 43 -9.49 -7.27 -20.40
N ARG A 44 -10.14 -8.42 -20.21
CA ARG A 44 -11.42 -8.51 -19.47
C ARG A 44 -11.25 -8.70 -17.97
N SER A 45 -10.11 -9.24 -17.53
CA SER A 45 -9.90 -9.65 -16.15
C SER A 45 -8.49 -9.30 -15.68
N PRO A 46 -8.33 -8.74 -14.46
CA PRO A 46 -7.02 -8.49 -13.87
C PRO A 46 -6.31 -9.78 -13.42
N VAL A 47 -7.00 -10.93 -13.46
CA VAL A 47 -6.43 -12.26 -13.24
C VAL A 47 -6.65 -13.12 -14.48
N THR A 48 -5.58 -13.68 -15.04
CA THR A 48 -5.66 -14.59 -16.19
C THR A 48 -4.88 -15.86 -15.89
N SER A 49 -5.43 -17.02 -16.21
CA SER A 49 -4.76 -18.31 -16.06
C SER A 49 -4.36 -18.85 -17.43
N ILE A 50 -3.07 -19.07 -17.65
CA ILE A 50 -2.51 -19.60 -18.90
C ILE A 50 -1.63 -20.80 -18.56
N ALA A 51 -1.91 -21.96 -19.15
CA ALA A 51 -1.12 -23.18 -18.96
C ALA A 51 -0.82 -23.51 -17.47
N ARG A 52 -1.85 -23.42 -16.61
CA ARG A 52 -1.78 -23.63 -15.14
C ARG A 52 -0.93 -22.61 -14.37
N THR A 53 -0.59 -21.50 -14.99
CA THR A 53 0.07 -20.36 -14.33
C THR A 53 -0.92 -19.20 -14.25
N ASN A 54 -1.07 -18.61 -13.07
CA ASN A 54 -1.94 -17.48 -12.82
C ASN A 54 -1.16 -16.18 -12.89
N PHE A 55 -1.71 -15.20 -13.61
CA PHE A 55 -1.15 -13.88 -13.84
C PHE A 55 -2.08 -12.83 -13.24
N PHE A 56 -1.62 -12.13 -12.21
CA PHE A 56 -2.34 -11.05 -11.54
C PHE A 56 -1.68 -9.75 -11.97
N HIS A 57 -2.44 -8.83 -12.56
CA HIS A 57 -1.82 -7.63 -13.11
C HIS A 57 -2.60 -6.36 -12.81
N VAL A 58 -1.84 -5.27 -12.71
CA VAL A 58 -2.37 -3.91 -12.59
C VAL A 58 -1.72 -3.05 -13.66
N LYS A 59 -2.50 -2.18 -14.27
CA LYS A 59 -2.01 -1.18 -15.23
C LYS A 59 -1.99 0.20 -14.59
N ARG A 60 -0.90 0.94 -14.82
CA ARG A 60 -0.71 2.32 -14.38
C ARG A 60 -0.15 3.11 -15.56
N ALA A 61 -0.99 3.91 -16.20
CA ALA A 61 -0.68 4.55 -17.48
C ALA A 61 -0.16 3.50 -18.49
N ASN A 62 1.09 3.64 -18.93
CA ASN A 62 1.73 2.77 -19.92
C ASN A 62 2.56 1.63 -19.30
N ILE A 63 2.50 1.45 -17.98
CA ILE A 63 3.24 0.42 -17.26
C ILE A 63 2.29 -0.67 -16.79
N TRP A 64 2.67 -1.92 -17.05
CA TRP A 64 2.02 -3.11 -16.52
C TRP A 64 2.88 -3.69 -15.41
N VAL A 65 2.28 -3.98 -14.25
CA VAL A 65 2.93 -4.71 -13.17
C VAL A 65 2.18 -6.01 -12.99
N CYS A 66 2.88 -7.13 -13.17
CA CYS A 66 2.31 -8.47 -13.13
C CYS A 66 2.99 -9.31 -12.06
N ALA A 67 2.20 -9.89 -11.16
CA ALA A 67 2.61 -11.00 -10.33
C ALA A 67 2.20 -12.32 -10.97
N VAL A 68 3.05 -13.32 -10.84
CA VAL A 68 2.84 -14.66 -11.39
C VAL A 68 2.84 -15.66 -10.25
N ALA A 69 1.91 -16.60 -10.25
CA ALA A 69 1.89 -17.71 -9.32
C ALA A 69 1.37 -18.98 -9.99
N ARG A 70 2.07 -20.10 -9.81
CA ARG A 70 1.57 -21.43 -10.27
C ARG A 70 0.67 -22.11 -9.25
N ARG A 71 0.79 -21.74 -7.97
CA ARG A 71 -0.03 -22.29 -6.88
C ARG A 71 -1.29 -21.46 -6.68
N ASN A 72 -2.26 -22.04 -5.95
CA ASN A 72 -3.40 -21.29 -5.43
C ASN A 72 -2.92 -20.28 -4.39
N VAL A 73 -3.15 -19.00 -4.63
CA VAL A 73 -2.73 -17.88 -3.77
C VAL A 73 -3.92 -16.97 -3.51
N ASN A 74 -3.91 -16.29 -2.36
CA ASN A 74 -4.91 -15.28 -2.06
C ASN A 74 -4.75 -14.10 -3.04
N ALA A 75 -5.69 -13.96 -3.98
CA ALA A 75 -5.65 -12.91 -4.99
C ALA A 75 -5.66 -11.50 -4.39
N ALA A 76 -6.42 -11.28 -3.31
CA ALA A 76 -6.48 -9.98 -2.65
C ALA A 76 -5.12 -9.58 -2.05
N LEU A 77 -4.39 -10.53 -1.45
CA LEU A 77 -3.02 -10.29 -0.98
C LEU A 77 -2.10 -9.87 -2.13
N VAL A 78 -2.20 -10.55 -3.27
CA VAL A 78 -1.38 -10.22 -4.45
C VAL A 78 -1.70 -8.81 -4.97
N PHE A 79 -2.98 -8.45 -5.09
CA PHE A 79 -3.35 -7.09 -5.53
C PHE A 79 -2.96 -6.01 -4.53
N GLN A 80 -3.11 -6.28 -3.23
CA GLN A 80 -2.65 -5.38 -2.19
C GLN A 80 -1.15 -5.12 -2.31
N LEU A 81 -0.35 -6.17 -2.51
CA LEU A 81 1.09 -6.05 -2.75
C LEU A 81 1.40 -5.24 -4.01
N LEU A 82 0.74 -5.54 -5.14
CA LEU A 82 0.98 -4.83 -6.40
C LEU A 82 0.66 -3.33 -6.28
N HIS A 83 -0.43 -2.99 -5.60
CA HIS A 83 -0.79 -1.60 -5.33
C HIS A 83 0.16 -0.92 -4.35
N ALA A 84 0.55 -1.60 -3.27
CA ALA A 84 1.52 -1.11 -2.31
C ALA A 84 2.88 -0.86 -2.97
N PHE A 85 3.38 -1.81 -3.77
CA PHE A 85 4.65 -1.71 -4.49
C PHE A 85 4.65 -0.54 -5.49
N VAL A 86 3.56 -0.33 -6.24
CA VAL A 86 3.41 0.89 -7.07
C VAL A 86 3.43 2.16 -6.21
N GLY A 87 2.79 2.13 -5.04
CA GLY A 87 2.84 3.22 -4.07
C GLY A 87 4.25 3.52 -3.58
N VAL A 88 5.02 2.47 -3.22
CA VAL A 88 6.42 2.56 -2.79
C VAL A 88 7.27 3.20 -3.88
N MET A 89 7.20 2.70 -5.12
CA MET A 89 7.89 3.28 -6.27
C MET A 89 7.59 4.77 -6.43
N LYS A 90 6.32 5.16 -6.31
CA LYS A 90 5.93 6.58 -6.39
C LYS A 90 6.55 7.44 -5.29
N GLN A 91 6.68 6.91 -4.08
CA GLN A 91 7.26 7.63 -2.96
C GLN A 91 8.79 7.72 -3.01
N TYR A 92 9.46 6.83 -3.75
CA TYR A 92 10.91 6.87 -3.95
C TYR A 92 11.35 7.77 -5.11
N PHE A 93 10.69 7.66 -6.27
CA PHE A 93 11.13 8.35 -7.49
C PHE A 93 9.99 9.06 -8.25
N GLY A 94 8.84 9.28 -7.62
CA GLY A 94 7.78 10.13 -8.14
C GLY A 94 6.84 9.41 -9.11
N ARG A 95 6.92 9.72 -10.41
CA ARG A 95 6.01 9.10 -11.39
C ARG A 95 6.56 7.73 -11.83
N VAL A 96 5.67 6.75 -11.97
CA VAL A 96 6.02 5.41 -12.48
C VAL A 96 5.91 5.43 -14.00
N THR A 97 6.99 5.82 -14.66
CA THR A 97 7.17 5.84 -16.11
C THR A 97 8.25 4.84 -16.52
N GLU A 98 8.35 4.56 -17.82
CA GLU A 98 9.39 3.67 -18.34
C GLU A 98 10.80 4.21 -18.07
N ASP A 99 11.02 5.51 -18.29
CA ASP A 99 12.33 6.14 -18.04
C ASP A 99 12.69 6.13 -16.56
N ASN A 100 11.74 6.42 -15.66
CA ASN A 100 11.98 6.35 -14.23
C ASN A 100 12.32 4.92 -13.78
N ILE A 101 11.66 3.90 -14.33
CA ILE A 101 11.98 2.50 -14.02
C ILE A 101 13.39 2.14 -14.51
N LYS A 102 13.74 2.51 -15.75
CA LYS A 102 15.07 2.24 -16.32
C LYS A 102 16.18 2.96 -15.56
N ASN A 103 15.96 4.20 -15.14
CA ASN A 103 16.97 4.98 -14.41
C ASN A 103 17.13 4.52 -12.95
N ASN A 104 16.17 3.77 -12.39
CA ASN A 104 16.18 3.32 -10.99
C ASN A 104 16.15 1.78 -10.86
N PHE A 105 16.61 1.04 -11.87
CA PHE A 105 16.44 -0.42 -11.90
C PHE A 105 17.13 -1.13 -10.72
N VAL A 106 18.31 -0.66 -10.30
CA VAL A 106 19.04 -1.21 -9.14
C VAL A 106 18.18 -1.08 -7.87
N LEU A 107 17.70 0.14 -7.60
CA LEU A 107 16.82 0.42 -6.48
C LEU A 107 15.53 -0.44 -6.51
N ILE A 108 14.96 -0.65 -7.70
CA ILE A 108 13.76 -1.48 -7.83
C ILE A 108 14.04 -2.94 -7.48
N TYR A 109 15.21 -3.48 -7.83
CA TYR A 109 15.60 -4.83 -7.43
C TYR A 109 15.80 -4.93 -5.91
N GLU A 110 16.48 -3.96 -5.30
CA GLU A 110 16.64 -3.90 -3.83
C GLU A 110 15.28 -3.83 -3.13
N LEU A 111 14.37 -2.98 -3.62
CA LEU A 111 13.01 -2.89 -3.09
C LEU A 111 12.24 -4.20 -3.22
N LEU A 112 12.36 -4.90 -4.36
CA LEU A 112 11.68 -6.18 -4.55
C LEU A 112 12.19 -7.26 -3.61
N ASP A 113 13.49 -7.27 -3.33
CA ASP A 113 14.12 -8.24 -2.43
C ASP A 113 13.81 -7.99 -0.96
N GLU A 114 13.62 -6.73 -0.57
CA GLU A 114 13.21 -6.38 0.80
C GLU A 114 11.70 -6.57 1.02
N ILE A 115 10.87 -6.26 0.00
CA ILE A 115 9.42 -6.33 0.12
C ILE A 115 8.91 -7.78 -0.01
N ILE A 116 9.65 -8.66 -0.71
CA ILE A 116 9.20 -10.02 -1.01
C ILE A 116 10.35 -11.00 -0.77
N ASP A 117 10.19 -11.86 0.23
CA ASP A 117 11.11 -12.97 0.47
C ASP A 117 10.46 -14.30 0.07
N PHE A 118 11.08 -15.03 -0.85
CA PHE A 118 10.59 -16.32 -1.38
C PHE A 118 9.10 -16.36 -1.79
N GLY A 119 8.59 -15.20 -2.24
CA GLY A 119 7.20 -15.01 -2.65
C GLY A 119 6.23 -14.59 -1.54
N TYR A 120 6.71 -14.43 -0.32
CA TYR A 120 5.96 -13.94 0.84
C TYR A 120 6.15 -12.42 0.97
N PRO A 121 5.07 -11.63 0.87
CA PRO A 121 5.12 -10.21 1.18
C PRO A 121 5.58 -9.97 2.61
N GLN A 122 6.58 -9.12 2.77
CA GLN A 122 7.10 -8.66 4.05
C GLN A 122 6.52 -7.26 4.36
N ASN A 123 7.37 -6.26 4.56
CA ASN A 123 6.97 -4.90 4.86
C ASN A 123 6.93 -4.03 3.59
N THR A 124 5.89 -3.20 3.46
CA THR A 124 5.72 -2.26 2.34
C THR A 124 5.70 -0.80 2.79
N ASP A 125 5.97 -0.54 4.07
CA ASP A 125 6.05 0.81 4.63
C ASP A 125 7.31 1.52 4.12
N THR A 126 7.11 2.56 3.32
CA THR A 126 8.18 3.39 2.75
C THR A 126 9.01 4.13 3.78
N GLY A 127 8.45 4.47 4.93
CA GLY A 127 9.17 5.11 6.03
C GLY A 127 10.22 4.19 6.65
N ILE A 128 9.93 2.88 6.69
CA ILE A 128 10.86 1.83 7.11
C ILE A 128 11.80 1.48 5.95
N LEU A 129 11.28 1.23 4.75
CA LEU A 129 12.13 0.86 3.60
C LEU A 129 13.20 1.91 3.32
N LYS A 130 12.91 3.21 3.50
CA LYS A 130 13.90 4.29 3.30
C LYS A 130 15.03 4.32 4.33
N THR A 131 14.92 3.60 5.46
CA THR A 131 16.06 3.43 6.39
C THR A 131 16.97 2.29 5.95
N LEU A 132 16.40 1.25 5.34
CA LEU A 132 17.12 0.05 4.90
C LEU A 132 17.77 0.25 3.52
N ILE A 133 17.04 0.90 2.61
CA ILE A 133 17.42 1.08 1.22
C ILE A 133 17.67 2.56 0.96
N THR A 134 18.94 2.93 0.82
CA THR A 134 19.37 4.32 0.63
C THR A 134 19.81 4.55 -0.83
N GLN A 135 19.31 5.62 -1.44
CA GLN A 135 19.76 6.05 -2.78
C GLN A 135 21.13 6.75 -2.76
N ALA A 136 21.56 7.21 -1.59
CA ALA A 136 22.88 7.81 -1.40
C ALA A 136 23.89 6.69 -1.20
N GLY A 137 24.92 6.63 -2.06
CA GLY A 137 25.91 5.55 -2.08
C GLY A 137 26.48 5.21 -0.70
N ILE A 138 26.92 3.96 -0.55
CA ILE A 138 27.41 3.26 0.66
C ILE A 138 27.85 4.26 1.76
N ARG A 139 26.90 4.70 2.58
CA ARG A 139 27.20 5.35 3.84
C ARG A 139 27.37 4.24 4.85
N THR A 140 28.54 4.13 5.46
CA THR A 140 28.74 3.26 6.60
C THR A 140 27.83 3.75 7.74
N ALA A 141 26.68 3.10 7.89
CA ALA A 141 25.80 3.32 9.02
C ALA A 141 26.56 2.95 10.30
N THR A 142 26.40 3.77 11.36
CA THR A 142 27.02 3.45 12.64
C THR A 142 26.34 2.22 13.27
N LYS A 143 27.01 1.57 14.24
CA LYS A 143 26.42 0.42 14.95
C LYS A 143 25.13 0.82 15.67
N GLU A 144 25.09 2.03 16.19
CA GLU A 144 23.91 2.60 16.86
C GLU A 144 22.74 2.80 15.90
N GLU A 145 22.99 3.35 14.70
CA GLU A 145 21.97 3.51 13.65
C GLU A 145 21.41 2.17 13.20
N THR A 146 22.28 1.18 13.00
CA THR A 146 21.88 -0.18 12.59
C THR A 146 21.00 -0.84 13.64
N THR A 147 21.33 -0.67 14.92
CA THR A 147 20.54 -1.21 16.04
C THR A 147 19.17 -0.54 16.13
N GLN A 148 19.10 0.78 15.96
CA GLN A 148 17.83 1.52 15.94
C GLN A 148 16.91 1.09 14.80
N ILE A 149 17.47 0.91 13.59
CA ILE A 149 16.72 0.41 12.44
C ILE A 149 16.18 -0.99 12.73
N THR A 150 17.02 -1.88 13.29
CA THR A 150 16.61 -3.25 13.64
C THR A 150 15.47 -3.26 14.65
N ASN A 151 15.53 -2.40 15.68
CA ASN A 151 14.47 -2.26 16.66
C ASN A 151 13.17 -1.69 16.06
N GLN A 152 13.27 -0.78 15.08
CA GLN A 152 12.10 -0.27 14.38
C GLN A 152 11.43 -1.33 13.48
N VAL A 153 12.23 -2.18 12.83
CA VAL A 153 11.72 -3.24 11.94
C VAL A 153 11.12 -4.41 12.73
N THR A 154 11.77 -4.80 13.82
CA THR A 154 11.36 -5.97 14.63
C THR A 154 10.44 -5.63 15.80
N GLY A 155 10.33 -4.34 16.17
CA GLY A 155 9.49 -3.86 17.26
C GLY A 155 7.99 -3.91 16.96
N GLN A 156 7.17 -3.81 18.01
CA GLN A 156 5.71 -3.82 17.88
C GLN A 156 5.14 -2.61 17.12
N ILE A 157 5.87 -1.50 17.05
CA ILE A 157 5.45 -0.26 16.38
C ILE A 157 6.44 0.07 15.24
N GLY A 158 6.13 -0.35 14.02
CA GLY A 158 7.00 -0.10 12.86
C GLY A 158 6.79 1.27 12.18
N TRP A 159 5.56 1.78 12.21
CA TRP A 159 5.15 2.95 11.41
C TRP A 159 5.62 4.31 11.95
N ARG A 160 6.24 4.35 13.15
CA ARG A 160 6.69 5.59 13.78
C ARG A 160 8.03 5.40 14.49
N ARG A 161 8.97 6.31 14.24
CA ARG A 161 10.29 6.30 14.87
C ARG A 161 10.25 6.90 16.27
N GLU A 162 11.05 6.33 17.16
CA GLU A 162 11.35 6.94 18.46
C GLU A 162 12.21 8.20 18.30
N GLY A 163 12.20 9.05 19.32
CA GLY A 163 13.08 10.23 19.37
C GLY A 163 12.73 11.39 18.44
N ILE A 164 11.62 11.34 17.70
CA ILE A 164 11.13 12.47 16.88
C ILE A 164 10.90 13.69 17.79
N LYS A 165 11.46 14.84 17.43
CA LYS A 165 11.28 16.12 18.15
C LYS A 165 10.85 17.22 17.17
N TYR A 166 9.78 17.91 17.52
CA TYR A 166 9.33 19.12 16.84
C TYR A 166 9.41 20.31 17.80
N ARG A 167 9.70 21.50 17.28
CA ARG A 167 9.72 22.74 18.06
C ARG A 167 8.34 23.08 18.64
N LYS A 168 7.29 22.77 17.89
CA LYS A 168 5.89 22.93 18.28
C LYS A 168 5.14 21.66 17.91
N ASN A 169 4.37 21.13 18.85
CA ASN A 169 3.53 19.96 18.60
C ASN A 169 2.22 20.42 17.96
N GLU A 170 1.99 20.05 16.72
CA GLU A 170 0.78 20.42 15.97
C GLU A 170 0.19 19.21 15.25
N LEU A 171 -1.12 19.22 15.09
CA LEU A 171 -1.86 18.20 14.38
C LEU A 171 -2.88 18.85 13.45
N PHE A 172 -2.83 18.49 12.17
CA PHE A 172 -3.79 18.94 11.16
C PHE A 172 -4.65 17.76 10.73
N LEU A 173 -5.97 17.99 10.68
CA LEU A 173 -6.96 16.99 10.33
C LEU A 173 -7.85 17.55 9.23
N ASP A 174 -7.88 16.86 8.10
CA ASP A 174 -8.78 17.15 6.99
C ASP A 174 -9.83 16.05 6.90
N ILE A 175 -11.10 16.40 7.04
CA ILE A 175 -12.23 15.49 6.81
C ILE A 175 -12.70 15.69 5.38
N LEU A 176 -12.47 14.70 4.54
CA LEU A 176 -12.82 14.73 3.12
C LEU A 176 -14.03 13.84 2.89
N GLU A 177 -15.10 14.43 2.36
CA GLU A 177 -16.32 13.73 2.02
C GLU A 177 -16.56 13.80 0.52
N SER A 178 -16.73 12.64 -0.11
CA SER A 178 -17.06 12.53 -1.53
C SER A 178 -18.50 12.08 -1.67
N VAL A 179 -19.35 12.97 -2.18
CA VAL A 179 -20.77 12.70 -2.43
C VAL A 179 -20.92 12.03 -3.78
N ASN A 180 -21.32 10.76 -3.78
CA ASN A 180 -21.61 9.99 -4.98
C ASN A 180 -23.11 9.99 -5.23
N LEU A 181 -23.53 10.68 -6.29
CA LEU A 181 -24.94 10.79 -6.70
C LEU A 181 -25.13 10.26 -8.12
N LEU A 182 -26.06 9.33 -8.27
CA LEU A 182 -26.58 8.88 -9.55
C LEU A 182 -28.07 9.24 -9.61
N MET A 183 -28.45 10.03 -10.61
CA MET A 183 -29.82 10.49 -10.81
C MET A 183 -30.27 10.12 -12.22
N SER A 184 -31.53 9.69 -12.34
CA SER A 184 -32.17 9.45 -13.64
C SER A 184 -32.39 10.77 -14.39
N PRO A 185 -32.56 10.74 -15.72
CA PRO A 185 -32.93 11.93 -16.51
C PRO A 185 -34.22 12.61 -16.05
N GLN A 186 -35.13 11.88 -15.39
CA GLN A 186 -36.40 12.38 -14.84
C GLN A 186 -36.24 13.05 -13.47
N GLY A 187 -35.03 13.10 -12.91
CA GLY A 187 -34.76 13.70 -11.60
C GLY A 187 -34.92 12.77 -10.40
N GLN A 188 -35.24 11.49 -10.62
CA GLN A 188 -35.27 10.49 -9.54
C GLN A 188 -33.84 10.07 -9.14
N VAL A 189 -33.52 10.14 -7.85
CA VAL A 189 -32.25 9.64 -7.29
C VAL A 189 -32.22 8.11 -7.33
N LEU A 190 -31.21 7.55 -7.99
CA LEU A 190 -30.99 6.10 -8.13
C LEU A 190 -29.99 5.58 -7.09
N SER A 191 -28.96 6.37 -6.76
CA SER A 191 -28.01 6.07 -5.70
C SER A 191 -27.47 7.37 -5.12
N ALA A 192 -27.45 7.48 -3.80
CA ALA A 192 -26.81 8.57 -3.08
C ALA A 192 -26.05 7.99 -1.89
N HIS A 193 -24.74 8.17 -1.84
CA HIS A 193 -23.94 7.79 -0.68
C HIS A 193 -22.72 8.71 -0.55
N VAL A 194 -22.18 8.80 0.66
CA VAL A 194 -21.00 9.60 0.97
C VAL A 194 -19.84 8.67 1.33
N ALA A 195 -18.71 8.84 0.64
CA ALA A 195 -17.45 8.20 1.01
C ALA A 195 -16.59 9.20 1.78
N GLY A 196 -16.45 8.98 3.09
CA GLY A 196 -15.65 9.82 3.99
C GLY A 196 -14.22 9.29 4.18
N LYS A 197 -13.26 10.21 4.34
CA LYS A 197 -11.85 9.93 4.63
C LYS A 197 -11.32 10.99 5.59
N VAL A 198 -10.65 10.56 6.65
CA VAL A 198 -9.87 11.46 7.52
C VAL A 198 -8.41 11.43 7.08
N VAL A 199 -7.86 12.59 6.75
CA VAL A 199 -6.43 12.76 6.46
C VAL A 199 -5.78 13.47 7.62
N MET A 200 -4.73 12.88 8.16
CA MET A 200 -4.03 13.39 9.33
C MET A 200 -2.59 13.73 8.96
N LYS A 201 -2.15 14.94 9.30
CA LYS A 201 -0.76 15.35 9.24
C LYS A 201 -0.27 15.70 10.64
N SER A 202 0.63 14.86 11.15
CA SER A 202 1.11 14.91 12.54
C SER A 202 2.53 15.45 12.64
N PHE A 203 2.69 16.50 13.44
CA PHE A 203 3.98 17.05 13.87
C PHE A 203 4.10 16.94 15.39
N LEU A 204 3.98 15.71 15.90
CA LEU A 204 4.07 15.44 17.34
C LEU A 204 5.44 14.85 17.70
N SER A 205 5.96 15.20 18.88
CA SER A 205 7.22 14.68 19.42
C SER A 205 7.01 13.35 20.16
N GLY A 206 8.04 12.51 20.21
CA GLY A 206 8.02 11.22 20.92
C GLY A 206 7.08 10.18 20.30
N MET A 207 6.50 9.32 21.15
CA MET A 207 5.55 8.27 20.80
C MET A 207 4.18 8.53 21.44
N PRO A 208 3.43 9.56 21.00
CA PRO A 208 2.17 9.91 21.62
C PRO A 208 1.08 8.91 21.23
N GLU A 209 0.25 8.54 22.19
CA GLU A 209 -1.04 7.89 21.95
C GLU A 209 -2.10 8.98 21.75
N CYS A 210 -2.74 9.02 20.58
CA CYS A 210 -3.78 9.99 20.29
C CYS A 210 -5.14 9.29 20.24
N LYS A 211 -6.12 9.83 20.98
CA LYS A 211 -7.51 9.39 20.93
C LYS A 211 -8.33 10.40 20.14
N PHE A 212 -9.09 9.92 19.17
CA PHE A 212 -9.92 10.73 18.30
C PHE A 212 -11.38 10.30 18.47
N GLY A 213 -12.28 11.27 18.68
CA GLY A 213 -13.71 11.02 18.91
C GLY A 213 -14.57 11.62 17.81
N PHE A 214 -15.50 10.83 17.29
CA PHE A 214 -16.60 11.29 16.45
C PHE A 214 -17.91 11.26 17.25
N ASN A 215 -18.91 11.98 16.78
CA ASN A 215 -20.27 11.87 17.28
C ASN A 215 -20.89 10.55 16.79
N ASP A 216 -20.50 9.44 17.38
CA ASP A 216 -21.14 8.16 17.12
C ASP A 216 -22.49 8.13 17.82
N LYS A 217 -23.58 7.98 17.07
CA LYS A 217 -24.93 7.78 17.64
C LYS A 217 -24.96 6.57 18.60
N ILE A 218 -24.08 5.59 18.40
CA ILE A 218 -23.89 4.41 19.26
C ILE A 218 -23.24 4.77 20.61
N SER A 219 -22.46 5.85 20.69
CA SER A 219 -21.76 6.25 21.93
C SER A 219 -22.62 7.10 22.87
N LEU A 220 -23.72 7.68 22.38
CA LEU A 220 -24.56 8.62 23.13
C LEU A 220 -25.59 7.92 24.05
N GLU A 221 -25.90 6.64 23.82
CA GLU A 221 -26.85 5.88 24.65
C GLU A 221 -26.20 5.14 25.85
N GLY A 222 -24.88 5.22 26.00
CA GLY A 222 -24.11 4.42 26.97
C GLY A 222 -23.89 5.01 28.37
N ARG A 223 -24.56 6.11 28.75
CA ARG A 223 -24.51 6.62 30.12
C ARG A 223 -25.92 6.85 30.66
N PRO A 224 -26.48 5.95 31.49
CA PRO A 224 -27.57 6.35 32.35
C PRO A 224 -26.99 7.42 33.29
N GLY A 225 -27.40 8.67 33.08
CA GLY A 225 -27.11 9.75 34.00
C GLY A 225 -27.56 9.32 35.38
N ARG A 226 -26.60 9.17 36.30
CA ARG A 226 -26.90 9.26 37.73
C ARG A 226 -27.43 10.68 37.96
N GLY A 227 -28.74 10.84 37.78
CA GLY A 227 -29.47 11.98 38.29
C GLY A 227 -29.34 11.95 39.80
N GLY A 228 -28.53 12.85 40.34
CA GLY A 228 -28.60 13.19 41.75
C GLY A 228 -29.98 13.76 42.02
N ALA A 229 -30.80 13.01 42.75
CA ALA A 229 -31.93 13.57 43.48
C ALA A 229 -31.43 13.88 44.89
N GLY A 230 -31.07 15.14 45.11
CA GLY A 230 -30.94 15.74 46.43
C GLY A 230 -32.19 16.60 46.71
N GLY A 231 -32.63 16.56 47.97
CA GLY A 231 -33.78 17.28 48.55
C GLY A 231 -34.71 16.27 49.23
N GLY A 232 -34.70 16.07 50.56
CA GLY A 232 -35.10 17.04 51.60
C GLY A 232 -36.63 16.94 51.74
N ASP A 233 -37.29 16.75 52.88
CA ASP A 233 -37.00 16.86 54.32
C ASP A 233 -38.26 16.30 55.05
N GLU A 234 -38.24 16.30 56.39
CA GLU A 234 -39.36 16.26 57.35
C GLU A 234 -39.84 14.92 57.98
N ARG A 235 -39.55 14.87 59.30
CA ARG A 235 -40.14 14.15 60.45
C ARG A 235 -39.54 12.80 60.87
#